data_AF-J0ZJ73-F1
#
_entry.id   AF-J0ZJ73-F1
#
_cell.length_a   1.000
_cell.length_b   1.000
_cell.length_c   1.000
_cell.angle_alpha   90.00
_cell.angle_beta   90.00
_cell.angle_gamma   90.00
#
_symmetry.space_group_name_H-M   'P 1'
#
loop_
_entity.id
_entity.type
_entity.pdbx_description
1 polymer ?
#
loop_
_entity_poly.entity_id
_entity_poly.type
_entity_poly.pdbx_seq_one_letter_code
_entity_poly.pdbx_strand_id
1 'polypeptide(L)'
;MCNIKHIIIPHIKDENFCFFTIGYEGKSFEDYLNQLIKNNIKLLCDVRKNPISRKYGFSKRQLEKAVNNIDIEYMHMPELGIASEKRRNLKTQKDYDRLFEDYQNTTLKNNSCAINKLYQIFLNKRRVAITCFESDVCMCHRGRIALALTQLQGWKYEIKHI
;
A
#
# COMPACT_ATOMS: atom_id res chain seq x y z
N MET A 1 -32.52 -22.44 -6.48
CA MET A 1 -32.70 -21.01 -6.13
C MET A 1 -31.58 -20.62 -5.19
N CYS A 2 -30.53 -19.97 -5.70
CA CYS A 2 -29.38 -19.58 -4.88
C CYS A 2 -29.66 -18.19 -4.29
N ASN A 3 -29.98 -18.13 -3.00
CA ASN A 3 -30.17 -16.87 -2.27
C ASN A 3 -28.79 -16.24 -2.03
N ILE A 4 -28.39 -15.32 -2.92
CA ILE A 4 -27.27 -14.43 -2.69
C ILE A 4 -27.72 -13.45 -1.61
N LYS A 5 -27.36 -13.73 -0.35
CA LYS A 5 -27.45 -12.74 0.72
C LYS A 5 -26.60 -11.55 0.29
N HIS A 6 -27.24 -10.44 -0.06
CA HIS A 6 -26.58 -9.15 -0.17
C HIS A 6 -25.83 -8.91 1.14
N ILE A 7 -24.49 -8.97 1.08
CA ILE A 7 -23.64 -8.51 2.17
C ILE A 7 -23.86 -7.00 2.23
N ILE A 8 -24.65 -6.54 3.20
CA ILE A 8 -24.77 -5.13 3.51
C ILE A 8 -23.42 -4.70 4.08
N ILE A 9 -22.58 -4.11 3.23
CA ILE A 9 -21.35 -3.44 3.67
C ILE A 9 -21.83 -2.19 4.43
N PRO A 10 -21.54 -2.06 5.74
CA PRO A 10 -21.91 -0.86 6.47
C PRO A 10 -21.27 0.35 5.78
N HIS A 11 -22.11 1.32 5.39
CA HIS A 11 -21.67 2.60 4.83
C HIS A 11 -20.88 3.36 5.91
N ILE A 12 -19.56 3.13 5.97
CA ILE A 12 -18.65 3.84 6.86
C ILE A 12 -18.50 5.26 6.30
N LYS A 13 -19.18 6.21 6.94
CA LYS A 13 -19.21 7.65 6.60
C LYS A 13 -17.95 8.41 7.04
N ASP A 14 -16.79 7.78 7.04
CA ASP A 14 -15.56 8.49 7.37
C ASP A 14 -14.99 9.06 6.06
N GLU A 15 -15.39 10.29 5.74
CA GLU A 15 -14.98 11.03 4.53
C GLU A 15 -13.70 11.86 4.74
N ASN A 16 -13.13 11.82 5.95
CA ASN A 16 -11.93 12.56 6.28
C ASN A 16 -10.70 12.00 5.56
N PHE A 17 -9.77 12.90 5.23
CA PHE A 17 -8.48 12.56 4.64
C PHE A 17 -7.66 11.71 5.61
N CYS A 18 -7.28 10.51 5.18
CA CYS A 18 -6.36 9.66 5.91
C CYS A 18 -5.59 8.77 4.93
N PHE A 19 -4.27 8.75 5.08
CA PHE A 19 -3.41 7.91 4.25
C PHE A 19 -3.07 6.63 5.01
N PHE A 20 -3.08 5.50 4.32
CA PHE A 20 -2.94 4.20 4.94
C PHE A 20 -1.74 3.44 4.38
N THR A 21 -1.16 2.60 5.21
CA THR A 21 -0.18 1.61 4.76
C THR A 21 -0.66 0.24 5.21
N ILE A 22 -0.60 -0.76 4.34
CA ILE A 22 -1.03 -2.12 4.66
C ILE A 22 -0.01 -3.16 4.21
N GLY A 23 0.29 -4.12 5.08
CA GLY A 23 1.09 -5.31 4.79
C GLY A 23 0.23 -6.57 4.78
N TYR A 24 0.59 -7.57 3.99
CA TYR A 24 -0.17 -8.83 3.87
C TYR A 24 0.56 -10.08 4.35
N GLU A 25 1.80 -9.98 4.82
CA GLU A 25 2.48 -11.03 5.56
C GLU A 25 1.66 -11.40 6.81
N GLY A 26 1.56 -12.69 7.10
CA GLY A 26 0.77 -13.20 8.23
C GLY A 26 -0.76 -13.13 8.09
N LYS A 27 -1.33 -12.28 7.22
CA LYS A 27 -2.79 -12.09 7.10
C LYS A 27 -3.45 -13.09 6.14
N SER A 28 -4.69 -13.49 6.38
CA SER A 28 -5.47 -14.16 5.32
C SER A 28 -5.87 -13.15 4.24
N PHE A 29 -6.29 -13.63 3.06
CA PHE A 29 -6.78 -12.73 2.01
C PHE A 29 -8.08 -12.03 2.43
N GLU A 30 -8.95 -12.76 3.13
CA GLU A 30 -10.21 -12.25 3.67
C GLU A 30 -9.99 -11.18 4.73
N ASP A 31 -9.08 -11.41 5.69
CA ASP A 31 -8.74 -10.41 6.71
C ASP A 31 -8.19 -9.14 6.08
N TYR A 32 -7.34 -9.29 5.06
CA TYR A 32 -6.78 -8.15 4.34
C TYR A 32 -7.86 -7.31 3.65
N LEU A 33 -8.80 -7.93 2.93
CA LEU A 33 -9.93 -7.21 2.30
C LEU A 33 -10.84 -6.57 3.35
N ASN A 34 -11.12 -7.28 4.45
CA ASN A 34 -11.91 -6.75 5.56
C ASN A 34 -11.26 -5.49 6.18
N GLN A 35 -9.94 -5.44 6.27
CA GLN A 35 -9.24 -4.25 6.75
C GLN A 35 -9.41 -3.05 5.81
N LEU A 36 -9.36 -3.27 4.49
CA LEU A 36 -9.60 -2.20 3.51
C LEU A 36 -11.03 -1.66 3.61
N ILE A 37 -12.02 -2.54 3.76
CA ILE A 37 -13.44 -2.18 3.90
C ILE A 37 -13.67 -1.40 5.20
N LYS A 38 -13.18 -1.93 6.33
CA LYS A 38 -13.34 -1.29 7.66
C LYS A 38 -12.74 0.11 7.73
N ASN A 39 -11.70 0.38 6.95
CA ASN A 39 -11.06 1.69 6.88
C ASN A 39 -11.61 2.59 5.77
N ASN A 40 -12.63 2.14 5.03
CA ASN A 40 -13.25 2.88 3.92
C ASN A 40 -12.22 3.31 2.85
N ILE A 41 -11.26 2.43 2.54
CA ILE A 41 -10.25 2.72 1.52
C ILE A 41 -10.94 2.90 0.17
N LYS A 42 -10.59 3.96 -0.57
CA LYS A 42 -11.13 4.25 -1.90
C LYS A 42 -10.20 3.81 -3.03
N LEU A 43 -8.89 3.83 -2.76
CA LEU A 43 -7.88 3.36 -3.71
C LEU A 43 -6.77 2.60 -2.99
N LEU A 44 -6.46 1.40 -3.47
CA LEU A 44 -5.30 0.62 -3.11
C LEU A 44 -4.19 0.84 -4.16
N CYS A 45 -3.10 1.47 -3.73
CA CYS A 45 -1.90 1.65 -4.53
C CYS A 45 -0.88 0.55 -4.21
N ASP A 46 -0.66 -0.35 -5.15
CA ASP A 46 0.41 -1.33 -5.09
C ASP A 46 1.74 -0.66 -5.42
N VAL A 47 2.63 -0.60 -4.44
CA VAL A 47 3.98 -0.03 -4.60
C VAL A 47 5.05 -1.10 -4.79
N ARG A 48 4.67 -2.38 -4.89
CA ARG A 48 5.61 -3.47 -5.17
C ARG A 48 6.23 -3.26 -6.55
N LYS A 49 7.55 -3.39 -6.65
CA LYS A 49 8.24 -3.34 -7.96
C LYS A 49 7.65 -4.38 -8.93
N ASN A 50 7.57 -5.61 -8.43
CA ASN A 50 6.96 -6.75 -9.12
C ASN A 50 5.83 -7.30 -8.22
N PRO A 51 4.55 -7.07 -8.56
CA PRO A 51 3.40 -7.49 -7.75
C PRO A 51 3.06 -8.97 -7.95
N ILE A 52 4.07 -9.82 -7.82
CA ILE A 52 3.98 -11.29 -7.89
C ILE A 52 3.98 -11.82 -6.45
N SER A 53 3.06 -12.72 -6.14
CA SER A 53 2.98 -13.36 -4.82
C SER A 53 2.53 -14.80 -4.96
N ARG A 54 3.16 -15.68 -4.17
CA ARG A 54 2.72 -17.08 -4.01
C ARG A 54 1.58 -17.22 -2.99
N LYS A 55 1.36 -16.19 -2.17
CA LYS A 55 0.27 -16.16 -1.21
C LYS A 55 -1.03 -15.92 -1.96
N TYR A 56 -2.01 -16.81 -1.75
CA TYR A 56 -3.32 -16.77 -2.41
C TYR A 56 -3.95 -15.38 -2.33
N GLY A 57 -4.54 -14.92 -3.44
CA GLY A 57 -5.20 -13.61 -3.55
C GLY A 57 -4.29 -12.41 -3.80
N PHE A 58 -2.97 -12.50 -3.52
CA PHE A 58 -2.06 -11.34 -3.55
C PHE A 58 -1.26 -11.17 -4.85
N SER A 59 -1.53 -11.97 -5.89
CA SER A 59 -1.03 -11.65 -7.24
C SER A 59 -1.75 -10.42 -7.78
N LYS A 60 -1.08 -9.58 -8.59
CA LYS A 60 -1.66 -8.35 -9.16
C LYS A 60 -3.11 -8.54 -9.65
N ARG A 61 -3.31 -9.50 -10.57
CA ARG A 61 -4.61 -9.74 -11.21
C ARG A 61 -5.70 -10.15 -10.20
N GLN A 62 -5.37 -10.99 -9.23
CA GLN A 62 -6.34 -11.44 -8.23
C GLN A 62 -6.68 -10.31 -7.25
N LEU A 63 -5.65 -9.59 -6.78
CA LEU A 63 -5.82 -8.49 -5.86
C LEU A 63 -6.63 -7.37 -6.49
N GLU A 64 -6.27 -6.93 -7.69
CA GLU A 64 -6.98 -5.93 -8.49
C GLU A 64 -8.46 -6.31 -8.68
N LYS A 65 -8.72 -7.55 -9.13
CA LYS A 65 -10.10 -8.04 -9.30
C LYS A 65 -10.87 -8.01 -7.98
N ALA A 66 -10.26 -8.45 -6.89
CA ALA A 66 -10.93 -8.54 -5.61
C ALA A 66 -11.26 -7.16 -5.01
N VAL A 67 -10.33 -6.20 -5.08
CA VAL A 67 -10.58 -4.84 -4.56
C VAL A 67 -11.58 -4.08 -5.42
N ASN A 68 -11.54 -4.23 -6.75
CA ASN A 68 -12.55 -3.63 -7.63
C ASN A 68 -13.95 -4.19 -7.36
N ASN A 69 -14.08 -5.49 -7.02
CA ASN A 69 -15.37 -6.11 -6.67
C ASN A 69 -15.98 -5.58 -5.36
N ILE A 70 -15.22 -4.86 -4.54
CA ILE A 70 -15.68 -4.21 -3.30
C ILE A 70 -15.58 -2.68 -3.41
N ASP A 71 -15.61 -2.15 -4.64
CA ASP A 71 -15.60 -0.72 -4.96
C ASP A 71 -14.35 0.05 -4.49
N ILE A 72 -13.20 -0.63 -4.48
CA ILE A 72 -11.89 -0.04 -4.20
C ILE A 72 -11.06 -0.06 -5.48
N GLU A 73 -10.65 1.12 -5.95
CA GLU A 73 -9.81 1.24 -7.14
C GLU A 73 -8.41 0.66 -6.89
N TYR A 74 -7.84 0.05 -7.92
CA TYR A 74 -6.47 -0.46 -7.89
C TYR A 74 -5.55 0.38 -8.77
N MET A 75 -4.39 0.76 -8.25
CA MET A 75 -3.31 1.36 -9.04
C MET A 75 -1.98 0.68 -8.73
N HIS A 76 -1.12 0.54 -9.73
CA HIS A 76 0.23 0.01 -9.55
C HIS A 76 1.27 1.10 -9.83
N MET A 77 2.17 1.37 -8.88
CA MET A 77 3.25 2.36 -8.97
C MET A 77 4.62 1.69 -8.75
N PRO A 78 5.12 0.91 -9.73
CA PRO A 78 6.39 0.18 -9.61
C PRO A 78 7.62 1.09 -9.49
N GLU A 79 7.50 2.38 -9.81
CA GLU A 79 8.55 3.40 -9.65
C GLU A 79 8.95 3.55 -8.18
N LEU A 80 8.00 3.33 -7.27
CA LEU A 80 8.21 3.40 -5.82
C LEU A 80 8.64 2.05 -5.21
N GLY A 81 8.78 0.99 -6.00
CA GLY A 81 9.13 -0.33 -5.50
C GLY A 81 10.63 -0.57 -5.35
N ILE A 82 11.03 -1.33 -4.34
CA ILE A 82 12.39 -1.89 -4.25
C ILE A 82 12.51 -3.08 -5.21
N ALA A 83 13.50 -3.02 -6.09
CA ALA A 83 13.80 -4.08 -7.02
C ALA A 83 14.22 -5.37 -6.31
N SER A 84 13.73 -6.52 -6.81
CA SER A 84 13.86 -7.83 -6.15
C SER A 84 15.31 -8.21 -5.86
N GLU A 85 16.23 -7.81 -6.74
CA GLU A 85 17.64 -8.09 -6.67
C GLU A 85 18.31 -7.46 -5.46
N LYS A 86 17.86 -6.26 -5.04
CA LYS A 86 18.36 -5.53 -3.86
C LYS A 86 17.84 -6.13 -2.55
N ARG A 87 16.81 -6.97 -2.61
CA ARG A 87 16.21 -7.66 -1.45
C ARG A 87 16.80 -9.06 -1.21
N ARG A 88 17.76 -9.50 -2.04
CA ARG A 88 18.42 -10.79 -1.86
C ARG A 88 19.44 -10.70 -0.73
N ASN A 89 19.53 -11.76 0.07
CA ASN A 89 20.56 -11.95 1.09
C ASN A 89 20.57 -10.95 2.26
N LEU A 90 19.44 -10.30 2.57
CA LEU A 90 19.31 -9.50 3.80
C LEU A 90 19.25 -10.47 5.00
N LYS A 91 20.23 -10.42 5.90
CA LYS A 91 20.33 -11.35 7.05
C LYS A 91 20.29 -10.63 8.39
N THR A 92 20.74 -9.38 8.43
CA THR A 92 20.91 -8.60 9.65
C THR A 92 20.16 -7.28 9.55
N GLN A 93 19.84 -6.67 10.68
CA GLN A 93 19.22 -5.34 10.72
C GLN A 93 20.03 -4.30 9.93
N LYS A 94 21.37 -4.36 10.01
CA LYS A 94 22.27 -3.48 9.25
C LYS A 94 22.11 -3.60 7.74
N ASP A 95 21.80 -4.79 7.23
CA ASP A 95 21.54 -4.99 5.80
C ASP A 95 20.26 -4.27 5.37
N TYR A 96 19.21 -4.35 6.19
CA TYR A 96 17.95 -3.64 5.97
C TYR A 96 18.14 -2.13 6.07
N ASP A 97 18.89 -1.65 7.07
CA ASP A 97 19.16 -0.22 7.24
C ASP A 97 19.88 0.35 6.01
N ARG A 98 20.92 -0.34 5.53
CA ARG A 98 21.65 0.04 4.31
C ARG A 98 20.75 0.01 3.07
N LEU A 99 19.90 -1.00 2.95
CA LEU A 99 18.94 -1.08 1.84
C LEU A 99 17.99 0.12 1.85
N PHE A 100 17.44 0.50 3.00
CA PHE A 100 16.49 1.59 3.09
C PHE A 100 17.15 2.97 2.90
N GLU A 101 18.38 3.13 3.37
CA GLU A 101 19.18 4.32 3.09
C GLU A 101 19.46 4.46 1.58
N ASP A 102 19.92 3.39 0.92
CA ASP A 102 20.11 3.37 -0.53
C ASP A 102 18.80 3.66 -1.28
N TYR A 103 17.69 3.04 -0.86
CA TYR A 103 16.37 3.28 -1.45
C TYR A 103 15.92 4.75 -1.32
N GLN A 104 16.15 5.38 -0.17
CA GLN A 104 15.85 6.81 0.02
C GLN A 104 16.73 7.68 -0.88
N ASN A 105 18.03 7.42 -0.91
CA ASN A 105 19.01 8.23 -1.64
C ASN A 105 18.98 8.02 -3.17
N THR A 106 18.42 6.91 -3.63
CA THR A 106 18.31 6.57 -5.05
C THR A 106 16.87 6.56 -5.52
N THR A 107 16.09 5.53 -5.19
CA THR A 107 14.74 5.33 -5.75
C THR A 107 13.80 6.47 -5.39
N LEU A 108 13.67 6.87 -4.12
CA LEU A 108 12.76 7.95 -3.74
C LEU A 108 13.22 9.30 -4.31
N LYS A 109 14.51 9.61 -4.19
CA LYS A 109 15.09 10.85 -4.73
C LYS A 109 14.89 10.98 -6.25
N ASN A 110 15.14 9.90 -7.00
CA ASN A 110 15.03 9.91 -8.47
C ASN A 110 13.57 9.83 -8.96
N ASN A 111 12.62 9.48 -8.10
CA ASN A 111 11.19 9.32 -8.45
C ASN A 111 10.29 10.30 -7.66
N SER A 112 10.78 11.52 -7.40
CA SER A 112 10.01 12.58 -6.73
C SER A 112 8.68 12.89 -7.45
N CYS A 113 8.64 12.79 -8.78
CA CYS A 113 7.40 12.90 -9.56
C CYS A 113 6.36 11.82 -9.19
N ALA A 114 6.80 10.59 -8.91
CA ALA A 114 5.89 9.51 -8.49
C ALA A 114 5.36 9.77 -7.07
N ILE A 115 6.17 10.31 -6.16
CA ILE A 115 5.72 10.72 -4.83
C ILE A 115 4.69 11.85 -4.92
N ASN A 116 4.94 12.87 -5.74
CA ASN A 116 3.96 13.94 -5.98
C ASN A 116 2.67 13.41 -6.61
N LYS A 117 2.76 12.50 -7.58
CA LYS A 117 1.60 11.84 -8.19
C LYS A 117 0.78 11.07 -7.15
N LEU A 118 1.43 10.31 -6.27
CA LEU A 118 0.77 9.61 -5.17
C LEU A 118 0.06 10.58 -4.23
N TYR A 119 0.69 11.72 -3.93
CA TYR A 119 0.06 12.77 -3.13
C TYR A 119 -1.18 13.37 -3.81
N GLN A 120 -1.12 13.67 -5.12
CA GLN A 120 -2.28 14.17 -5.87
C GLN A 120 -3.42 13.15 -5.93
N ILE A 121 -3.11 11.87 -6.09
CA ILE A 121 -4.10 10.78 -6.01
C ILE A 121 -4.75 10.76 -4.64
N PHE A 122 -3.94 10.87 -3.58
CA PHE A 122 -4.47 10.96 -2.22
C PHE A 122 -5.36 12.19 -2.02
N LEU A 123 -4.98 13.36 -2.54
CA LEU A 123 -5.81 14.56 -2.46
C LEU A 123 -7.16 14.38 -3.17
N ASN A 124 -7.19 13.64 -4.29
CA ASN A 124 -8.41 13.35 -5.04
C ASN A 124 -9.29 12.29 -4.36
N LYS A 125 -8.70 11.19 -3.87
CA LYS A 125 -9.42 10.02 -3.35
C LYS A 125 -9.71 10.07 -1.85
N ARG A 126 -9.01 10.95 -1.11
CA ARG A 126 -9.05 11.15 0.35
C ARG A 126 -8.61 9.98 1.22
N ARG A 127 -8.87 8.73 0.80
CA ARG A 127 -8.52 7.51 1.55
C ARG A 127 -7.79 6.53 0.64
N VAL A 128 -6.47 6.64 0.67
CA VAL A 128 -5.56 5.82 -0.13
C VAL A 128 -4.76 4.92 0.78
N ALA A 129 -4.66 3.64 0.44
CA ALA A 129 -3.73 2.71 1.07
C ALA A 129 -2.59 2.36 0.12
N ILE A 130 -1.35 2.35 0.58
CA ILE A 130 -0.25 1.71 -0.13
C ILE A 130 0.01 0.31 0.41
N THR A 131 0.25 -0.64 -0.49
CA THR A 131 0.45 -2.06 -0.12
C THR A 131 1.83 -2.58 -0.47
N CYS A 132 2.39 -3.39 0.43
CA CYS A 132 3.53 -4.26 0.16
C CYS A 132 3.46 -5.55 0.99
N PHE A 133 4.47 -6.41 0.90
CA PHE A 133 4.41 -7.75 1.52
C PHE A 133 4.50 -7.68 3.04
N GLU A 134 5.60 -7.12 3.53
CA GLU A 134 6.08 -7.21 4.90
C GLU A 134 5.02 -6.72 5.90
N SER A 135 4.86 -7.35 7.06
CA SER A 135 3.85 -6.95 8.05
C SER A 135 4.26 -5.68 8.78
N ASP A 136 5.52 -5.60 9.19
CA ASP A 136 6.11 -4.46 9.89
C ASP A 136 6.41 -3.29 8.94
N VAL A 137 5.89 -2.10 9.28
CA VAL A 137 6.11 -0.87 8.51
C VAL A 137 7.54 -0.33 8.61
N CYS A 138 8.23 -0.57 9.73
CA CYS A 138 9.62 -0.17 9.94
C CYS A 138 10.58 -1.00 9.08
N MET A 139 10.19 -2.23 8.73
CA MET A 139 10.98 -3.18 7.95
C MET A 139 10.55 -3.25 6.49
N CYS A 140 9.96 -2.18 5.95
CA CYS A 140 9.46 -2.16 4.59
C CYS A 140 9.60 -0.80 3.90
N HIS A 141 9.47 -0.80 2.57
CA HIS A 141 9.58 0.43 1.78
C HIS A 141 8.34 1.33 1.89
N ARG A 142 7.14 0.81 2.20
CA ARG A 142 5.96 1.66 2.38
C ARG A 142 6.10 2.62 3.55
N GLY A 143 6.85 2.27 4.60
CA GLY A 143 7.20 3.20 5.68
C GLY A 143 8.06 4.37 5.19
N ARG A 144 9.03 4.10 4.30
CA ARG A 144 9.87 5.12 3.70
C ARG A 144 9.10 6.02 2.72
N ILE A 145 8.16 5.46 1.95
CA ILE A 145 7.24 6.23 1.10
C ILE A 145 6.34 7.13 1.95
N ALA A 146 5.75 6.58 3.02
CA ALA A 146 4.92 7.34 3.96
C ALA A 146 5.69 8.51 4.57
N LEU A 147 6.93 8.28 5.03
CA LEU A 147 7.81 9.34 5.53
C LEU A 147 8.12 10.38 4.45
N ALA A 148 8.39 9.98 3.21
CA ALA A 148 8.66 10.92 2.12
C ALA A 148 7.45 11.82 1.82
N LEU A 149 6.22 11.29 1.92
CA LEU A 149 4.99 12.07 1.78
C LEU A 149 4.86 13.15 2.87
N THR A 150 5.24 12.85 4.12
CA THR A 150 5.16 13.84 5.20
C THR A 150 6.12 15.01 5.03
N GLN A 151 7.14 14.88 4.18
CA GLN A 151 8.10 15.95 3.88
C GLN A 151 7.62 16.87 2.75
N LEU A 152 6.51 16.55 2.08
CA LEU A 152 5.95 17.41 1.05
C LEU A 152 5.32 18.66 1.67
N GLN A 153 5.47 19.80 0.99
CA GLN A 153 4.84 21.04 1.39
C GLN A 153 3.30 20.87 1.45
N GLY A 154 2.71 21.25 2.59
CA GLY A 154 1.27 21.18 2.80
C GLY A 154 0.74 19.82 3.28
N TRP A 155 1.60 18.83 3.52
CA TRP A 155 1.18 17.61 4.20
C TRP A 155 0.73 17.93 5.63
N LYS A 156 -0.51 17.58 5.95
CA LYS A 156 -1.15 17.81 7.27
C LYS A 156 -2.05 16.65 7.71
N TYR A 157 -1.92 15.51 7.04
CA TYR A 157 -2.87 14.41 7.12
C TYR A 157 -2.32 13.26 7.97
N GLU A 158 -3.22 12.58 8.66
CA GLU A 158 -2.89 11.40 9.45
C GLU A 158 -2.45 10.25 8.54
N ILE A 159 -1.45 9.48 9.00
CA ILE A 159 -1.05 8.21 8.42
C ILE A 159 -1.41 7.10 9.39
N LYS A 160 -2.16 6.09 8.93
CA LYS A 160 -2.49 4.88 9.70
C LYS A 160 -1.83 3.64 9.12
N HIS A 161 -1.30 2.79 9.99
CA HIS A 161 -0.72 1.50 9.62
C HIS A 161 -1.68 0.39 10.05
N ILE A 162 -2.15 -0.41 9.08
CA ILE A 162 -3.20 -1.42 9.26
C ILE A 162 -2.74 -2.82 8.80
#